data_AF-A0A2R2IY31-F1
#
_entry.id   AF-A0A2R2IY31-F1
#
_cell.length_a   1.000
_cell.length_b   1.000
_cell.length_c   1.000
_cell.angle_alpha   90.00
_cell.angle_beta   90.00
_cell.angle_gamma   90.00
#
_symmetry.space_group_name_H-M   'P 1'
#
loop_
_entity.id
_entity.type
_entity.pdbx_description
1 polymer ?
#
loop_
_entity_poly.entity_id
_entity_poly.type
_entity_poly.pdbx_seq_one_letter_code
_entity_poly.pdbx_strand_id
1 'polypeptide(L)'
;MHLRHFAAGMLIGLASLAAAANCVNLGGRSFCAQPGGQAVLHQGNAYCGAGACVADEFGNLFCSPYPGGGAIRAGGAFYAGPGMCLLGPDGSPRCAARPGGSCQVAADGQIQCDGGTVAAPAVRPPLCQ
;
A
#
# COMPACT_ATOMS: atom_id res chain seq x y z
N MET A 1 56.75 -4.73 23.06
CA MET A 1 55.81 -5.49 22.20
C MET A 1 54.70 -6.04 23.07
N HIS A 2 53.50 -5.43 23.07
CA HIS A 2 52.25 -6.09 23.47
C HIS A 2 51.08 -5.32 22.84
N LEU A 3 50.63 -5.83 21.69
CA LEU A 3 49.51 -5.33 20.90
C LEU A 3 48.24 -6.03 21.37
N ARG A 4 47.40 -5.37 22.17
CA ARG A 4 46.08 -5.90 22.58
C ARG A 4 45.03 -5.38 21.60
N HIS A 5 44.57 -6.28 20.74
CA HIS A 5 43.45 -6.07 19.82
C HIS A 5 42.15 -6.00 20.64
N PHE A 6 41.48 -4.85 20.63
CA PHE A 6 40.08 -4.75 21.04
C PHE A 6 39.21 -4.91 19.78
N ALA A 7 38.67 -6.11 19.59
CA ALA A 7 37.60 -6.35 18.64
C ALA A 7 36.30 -5.83 19.27
N ALA A 8 35.91 -4.59 18.94
CA ALA A 8 34.59 -4.07 19.26
C ALA A 8 33.59 -4.60 18.22
N GLY A 9 32.76 -5.54 18.65
CA GLY A 9 31.75 -6.21 17.83
C GLY A 9 30.72 -5.23 17.27
N MET A 10 30.58 -5.27 15.94
CA MET A 10 29.56 -4.56 15.18
C MET A 10 28.24 -5.32 15.27
N LEU A 11 27.39 -4.99 16.25
CA LEU A 11 25.99 -5.45 16.30
C LEU A 11 25.14 -4.53 15.41
N ILE A 12 25.09 -4.81 14.11
CA ILE A 12 24.10 -4.22 13.19
C ILE A 12 22.77 -4.92 13.48
N GLY A 13 21.97 -4.33 14.36
CA GLY A 13 20.58 -4.73 14.53
C GLY A 13 19.80 -4.43 13.25
N LEU A 14 19.46 -5.47 12.50
CA LEU A 14 18.49 -5.40 11.40
C LEU A 14 17.12 -5.08 12.01
N ALA A 15 16.79 -3.79 12.10
CA ALA A 15 15.43 -3.36 12.37
C ALA A 15 14.58 -3.75 11.15
N SER A 16 13.95 -4.92 11.21
CA SER A 16 12.88 -5.31 10.31
C SER A 16 11.79 -4.24 10.40
N LEU A 17 11.63 -3.45 9.34
CA LEU A 17 10.52 -2.53 9.16
C LEU A 17 9.23 -3.36 9.10
N ALA A 18 8.65 -3.66 10.25
CA ALA A 18 7.30 -4.18 10.32
C ALA A 18 6.39 -3.10 9.71
N ALA A 19 5.67 -3.45 8.64
CA ALA A 19 4.68 -2.55 8.05
C ALA A 19 3.69 -2.13 9.14
N ALA A 20 3.78 -0.89 9.59
CA ALA A 20 2.99 -0.42 10.73
C ALA A 20 1.50 -0.54 10.41
N ALA A 21 0.74 -1.09 11.36
CA ALA A 21 -0.71 -1.08 11.26
C ALA A 21 -1.20 0.37 11.24
N ASN A 22 -2.07 0.69 10.28
CA ASN A 22 -2.76 1.97 10.24
C ASN A 22 -4.07 1.87 11.04
N CYS A 23 -4.35 2.87 11.87
CA CYS A 23 -5.54 2.92 12.71
C CYS A 23 -6.31 4.22 12.53
N VAL A 24 -7.62 4.17 12.71
CA VAL A 24 -8.53 5.32 12.76
C VAL A 24 -9.30 5.35 14.07
N ASN A 25 -9.69 6.54 14.53
CA ASN A 25 -10.54 6.69 15.71
C ASN A 25 -11.98 7.02 15.30
N LEU A 26 -12.96 6.25 15.77
CA LEU A 26 -14.38 6.51 15.58
C LEU A 26 -15.08 6.45 16.94
N GLY A 27 -15.59 7.58 17.39
CA GLY A 27 -16.33 7.68 18.66
C GLY A 27 -15.49 7.29 19.89
N GLY A 28 -14.20 7.65 19.92
CA GLY A 28 -13.30 7.33 21.03
C GLY A 28 -12.73 5.91 21.00
N ARG A 29 -13.14 5.08 20.04
CA ARG A 29 -12.59 3.73 19.83
C ARG A 29 -11.63 3.73 18.65
N SER A 30 -10.51 3.04 18.81
CA SER A 30 -9.53 2.85 17.73
C SER A 30 -9.79 1.57 16.96
N PHE A 31 -9.81 1.65 15.64
CA PHE A 31 -9.95 0.54 14.71
C PHE A 31 -8.68 0.47 13.86
N CYS A 32 -8.03 -0.69 13.83
CA CYS A 32 -6.75 -0.87 13.15
C CYS A 32 -6.87 -1.93 12.07
N ALA A 33 -6.29 -1.67 10.91
CA ALA A 33 -6.09 -2.69 9.90
C ALA A 33 -4.95 -3.64 10.30
N GLN A 34 -4.90 -4.82 9.67
CA GLN A 34 -3.72 -5.69 9.75
C GLN A 34 -2.44 -4.96 9.30
N PRO A 35 -1.24 -5.44 9.68
CA PRO A 35 0.03 -4.92 9.15
C PRO A 35 0.03 -4.86 7.62
N GLY A 36 0.42 -3.71 7.06
CA GLY A 36 0.36 -3.42 5.62
C GLY A 36 -1.03 -3.04 5.10
N GLY A 37 -2.08 -3.15 5.91
CA GLY A 37 -3.42 -2.71 5.57
C GLY A 37 -3.68 -1.23 5.86
N GLN A 38 -4.85 -0.77 5.42
CA GLN A 38 -5.31 0.59 5.66
C GLN A 38 -6.65 0.57 6.40
N ALA A 39 -6.73 1.33 7.50
CA ALA A 39 -7.99 1.66 8.14
C ALA A 39 -8.47 3.02 7.61
N VAL A 40 -9.74 3.12 7.23
CA VAL A 40 -10.32 4.35 6.66
C VAL A 40 -11.66 4.64 7.30
N LEU A 41 -11.86 5.89 7.75
CA LEU A 41 -13.18 6.39 8.07
C LEU A 41 -13.88 6.80 6.79
N HIS A 42 -15.02 6.19 6.51
CA HIS A 42 -15.79 6.48 5.32
C HIS A 42 -17.28 6.44 5.64
N GLN A 43 -17.98 7.53 5.35
CA GLN A 43 -19.43 7.67 5.59
C GLN A 43 -19.85 7.26 7.01
N GLY A 44 -19.10 7.69 8.02
CA GLY A 44 -19.40 7.43 9.44
C GLY A 44 -19.05 6.03 9.95
N ASN A 45 -18.45 5.18 9.12
CA ASN A 45 -18.02 3.83 9.48
C ASN A 45 -16.50 3.69 9.36
N ALA A 46 -15.92 2.76 10.11
CA ALA A 46 -14.51 2.37 9.99
C ALA A 46 -14.38 1.11 9.13
N TYR A 47 -13.59 1.19 8.06
CA TYR A 47 -13.31 0.08 7.14
C TYR A 47 -11.84 -0.32 7.21
N CYS A 48 -11.57 -1.62 7.09
CA CYS A 48 -10.22 -2.17 7.21
C CYS A 48 -9.87 -2.99 5.97
N GLY A 49 -9.01 -2.44 5.11
CA GLY A 49 -8.53 -3.07 3.88
C GLY A 49 -7.19 -3.79 4.07
N ALA A 50 -6.91 -4.78 3.21
CA ALA A 50 -5.62 -5.47 3.18
C ALA A 50 -4.49 -4.57 2.67
N GLY A 51 -4.79 -3.64 1.76
CA GLY A 51 -3.87 -2.58 1.34
C GLY A 51 -4.56 -1.22 1.23
N ALA A 52 -4.00 -0.35 0.40
CA ALA A 52 -4.51 1.00 0.20
C ALA A 52 -5.93 1.01 -0.39
N CYS A 53 -6.69 2.04 -0.05
CA CYS A 53 -8.07 2.24 -0.42
C CYS A 53 -8.25 3.54 -1.19
N VAL A 54 -9.20 3.53 -2.13
CA VAL A 54 -9.61 4.67 -2.94
C VAL A 54 -11.14 4.75 -2.95
N ALA A 55 -11.66 5.97 -2.95
CA ALA A 55 -13.10 6.22 -3.07
C ALA A 55 -13.40 7.00 -4.36
N ASP A 56 -14.59 6.80 -4.91
CA ASP A 56 -15.14 7.68 -5.96
C ASP A 56 -15.98 8.82 -5.37
N GLU A 57 -16.46 9.69 -6.27
CA GLU A 57 -17.29 10.85 -5.93
C GLU A 57 -18.72 10.48 -5.47
N PHE A 58 -19.16 9.24 -5.71
CA PHE A 58 -20.41 8.69 -5.19
C PHE A 58 -20.23 8.03 -3.80
N GLY A 59 -19.01 8.00 -3.28
CA GLY A 59 -18.69 7.40 -2.00
C GLY A 59 -18.63 5.88 -2.02
N ASN A 60 -18.37 5.24 -3.16
CA ASN A 60 -17.96 3.84 -3.16
C ASN A 60 -16.48 3.74 -2.77
N LEU A 61 -16.17 2.94 -1.75
CA LEU A 61 -14.81 2.67 -1.28
C LEU A 61 -14.35 1.29 -1.75
N PHE A 62 -13.16 1.23 -2.34
CA PHE A 62 -12.51 -0.01 -2.76
C PHE A 62 -11.05 -0.02 -2.32
N CYS A 63 -10.55 -1.18 -1.92
CA CYS A 63 -9.20 -1.36 -1.43
C CYS A 63 -8.46 -2.45 -2.20
N SER A 64 -7.14 -2.40 -2.11
CA SER A 64 -6.29 -3.47 -2.59
C SER A 64 -6.54 -4.75 -1.78
N PRO A 65 -6.72 -5.91 -2.44
CA PRO A 65 -6.78 -7.19 -1.75
C PRO A 65 -5.38 -7.68 -1.32
N TYR A 66 -4.30 -7.01 -1.75
CA TYR A 66 -2.93 -7.39 -1.45
C TYR A 66 -2.44 -6.66 -0.18
N PRO A 67 -1.87 -7.37 0.81
CA PRO A 67 -1.19 -6.75 1.94
C PRO A 67 -0.15 -5.73 1.49
N GLY A 68 -0.30 -4.46 1.89
CA GLY A 68 0.60 -3.37 1.49
C GLY A 68 0.46 -2.91 0.04
N GLY A 69 -0.50 -3.45 -0.71
CA GLY A 69 -0.71 -3.13 -2.12
C GLY A 69 -1.43 -1.82 -2.36
N GLY A 70 -1.27 -1.26 -3.56
CA GLY A 70 -1.94 -0.04 -4.01
C GLY A 70 -3.32 -0.31 -4.61
N ALA A 71 -4.18 0.71 -4.57
CA ALA A 71 -5.42 0.77 -5.33
C ALA A 71 -5.50 2.11 -6.09
N ILE A 72 -6.17 2.11 -7.24
CA ILE A 72 -6.32 3.29 -8.09
C ILE A 72 -7.66 3.26 -8.82
N ARG A 73 -8.22 4.44 -9.08
CA ARG A 73 -9.39 4.61 -9.96
C ARG A 73 -8.93 4.94 -11.38
N ALA A 74 -9.44 4.22 -12.36
CA ALA A 74 -9.14 4.46 -13.78
C ALA A 74 -10.39 4.18 -14.63
N GLY A 75 -10.74 5.08 -15.55
CA GLY A 75 -11.84 4.85 -16.50
C GLY A 75 -13.20 4.49 -15.86
N GLY A 76 -13.49 4.98 -14.65
CA GLY A 76 -14.72 4.66 -13.92
C GLY A 76 -14.71 3.33 -13.15
N ALA A 77 -13.62 2.57 -13.20
CA ALA A 77 -13.43 1.33 -12.44
C ALA A 77 -12.30 1.46 -11.41
N PHE A 78 -12.16 0.43 -10.58
CA PHE A 78 -11.17 0.38 -9.49
C PHE A 78 -10.23 -0.80 -9.67
N TYR A 79 -8.94 -0.51 -9.62
CA TYR A 79 -7.87 -1.46 -9.85
C TYR A 79 -6.91 -1.49 -8.68
N ALA A 80 -6.19 -2.60 -8.55
CA ALA A 80 -5.24 -2.83 -7.50
C ALA A 80 -4.08 -3.72 -7.98
N GLY A 81 -2.99 -3.64 -7.22
CA GLY A 81 -1.85 -4.54 -7.37
C GLY A 81 -1.07 -4.69 -6.07
N PRO A 82 -0.06 -5.59 -6.06
CA PRO A 82 0.79 -5.84 -4.90
C PRO A 82 1.66 -4.64 -4.48
N GLY A 83 1.94 -3.70 -5.38
CA GLY A 83 2.68 -2.47 -5.09
C GLY A 83 1.91 -1.21 -5.48
N MET A 84 2.63 -0.09 -5.56
CA MET A 84 2.08 1.23 -5.88
C MET A 84 1.42 1.23 -7.27
N CYS A 85 0.33 2.00 -7.40
CA CYS A 85 -0.39 2.17 -8.66
C CYS A 85 -0.26 3.61 -9.18
N LEU A 86 -0.10 3.76 -10.49
CA LEU A 86 -0.13 5.03 -11.22
C LEU A 86 -1.03 4.90 -12.46
N LEU A 87 -1.48 6.05 -12.98
CA LEU A 87 -2.12 6.10 -14.30
C LEU A 87 -1.06 6.29 -15.38
N GLY A 88 -1.18 5.52 -16.45
CA GLY A 88 -0.45 5.76 -17.69
C GLY A 88 -0.92 7.04 -18.39
N PRO A 89 -0.15 7.52 -19.39
CA PRO A 89 -0.53 8.69 -20.19
C PRO A 89 -1.83 8.48 -20.98
N ASP A 90 -2.21 7.23 -21.24
CA ASP A 90 -3.47 6.81 -21.84
C ASP A 90 -4.62 6.64 -20.81
N GLY A 91 -4.36 6.92 -19.54
CA GLY A 91 -5.30 6.67 -18.44
C GLY A 91 -5.38 5.20 -18.02
N SER A 92 -4.54 4.30 -18.55
CA SER A 92 -4.53 2.89 -18.13
C SER A 92 -4.00 2.74 -16.69
N PRO A 93 -4.63 1.90 -15.85
CA PRO A 93 -4.12 1.61 -14.52
C PRO A 93 -2.85 0.76 -14.59
N ARG A 94 -1.80 1.16 -13.87
CA ARG A 94 -0.52 0.44 -13.80
C ARG A 94 -0.11 0.29 -12.34
N CYS A 95 -0.19 -0.92 -11.79
CA CYS A 95 0.31 -1.24 -10.46
C CYS A 95 1.57 -2.09 -10.54
N ALA A 96 2.52 -1.88 -9.63
CA ALA A 96 3.71 -2.70 -9.57
C ALA A 96 3.35 -4.14 -9.20
N ALA A 97 3.89 -5.10 -9.96
CA ALA A 97 3.63 -6.52 -9.72
C ALA A 97 4.46 -7.06 -8.54
N ARG A 98 5.60 -6.42 -8.21
CA ARG A 98 6.36 -6.74 -7.00
C ARG A 98 5.61 -6.25 -5.75
N PRO A 99 5.41 -7.09 -4.72
CA PRO A 99 4.86 -6.65 -3.43
C PRO A 99 5.64 -5.48 -2.85
N GLY A 100 4.95 -4.38 -2.52
CA GLY A 100 5.57 -3.14 -2.03
C GLY A 100 6.44 -2.39 -3.06
N GLY A 101 6.47 -2.83 -4.32
CA GLY A 101 7.22 -2.19 -5.39
C GLY A 101 6.64 -0.82 -5.78
N SER A 102 7.46 0.04 -6.35
CA SER A 102 7.04 1.35 -6.85
C SER A 102 6.74 1.34 -8.34
N CYS A 103 5.92 2.30 -8.76
CA CYS A 103 5.82 2.73 -10.14
C CYS A 103 6.28 4.18 -10.22
N GLN A 104 6.93 4.55 -11.32
CA GLN A 104 7.30 5.93 -11.62
C GLN A 104 7.06 6.26 -13.09
N VAL A 105 6.85 7.54 -13.36
CA VAL A 105 6.83 8.08 -14.73
C VAL A 105 8.27 8.24 -15.20
N ALA A 106 8.63 7.57 -16.29
CA ALA A 106 9.94 7.68 -16.92
C ALA A 106 10.04 8.96 -17.78
N ALA A 107 11.26 9.26 -18.25
CA ALA A 107 11.53 10.48 -19.01
C ALA A 107 10.73 10.59 -20.33
N ASP A 108 10.33 9.45 -20.91
CA ASP A 108 9.49 9.34 -22.11
C ASP A 108 7.98 9.38 -21.80
N GLY A 109 7.61 9.60 -20.54
CA GLY A 109 6.22 9.61 -20.08
C GLY A 109 5.61 8.23 -19.85
N GLN A 110 6.35 7.14 -20.08
CA GLN A 110 5.86 5.78 -19.81
C GLN A 110 5.94 5.44 -18.33
N ILE A 111 5.05 4.57 -17.86
CA ILE A 111 5.09 4.07 -16.49
C ILE A 111 6.04 2.87 -16.41
N GLN A 112 7.05 2.96 -15.55
CA GLN A 112 7.94 1.86 -15.22
C GLN A 112 7.67 1.41 -13.78
N CYS A 113 7.43 0.11 -13.60
CA CYS A 113 7.09 -0.46 -12.31
C CYS A 113 8.01 -1.62 -11.94
N ASP A 114 8.28 -1.76 -10.64
CA ASP A 114 9.00 -2.88 -10.08
C ASP A 114 8.31 -4.22 -10.39
N GLY A 115 9.03 -5.13 -11.04
CA GLY A 115 8.51 -6.45 -11.40
C GLY A 115 7.50 -6.42 -12.56
N GLY A 116 7.34 -5.29 -13.26
CA GLY A 116 6.36 -5.13 -14.32
C GLY A 116 5.01 -4.59 -13.81
N THR A 117 4.01 -4.60 -14.68
CA THR A 117 2.71 -3.97 -14.43
C THR A 117 1.58 -5.00 -14.33
N VAL A 118 0.71 -4.84 -13.33
CA VAL A 118 -0.54 -5.58 -13.17
C VAL A 118 -1.70 -4.60 -12.93
N ALA A 119 -2.92 -5.02 -13.25
CA ALA A 119 -4.15 -4.31 -12.90
C ALA A 119 -5.25 -5.34 -12.60
N ALA A 120 -5.34 -5.76 -11.34
CA ALA A 120 -6.42 -6.62 -10.88
C ALA A 120 -7.60 -5.75 -10.38
N PRO A 121 -8.84 -6.26 -10.31
CA PRO A 121 -9.93 -5.54 -9.67
C PRO A 121 -9.63 -5.25 -8.19
N ALA A 122 -9.93 -4.03 -7.74
CA ALA A 122 -9.99 -3.72 -6.32
C ALA A 122 -11.26 -4.31 -5.68
N VAL A 123 -11.28 -4.46 -4.36
CA VAL A 123 -12.37 -5.11 -3.63
C VAL A 123 -13.02 -4.16 -2.63
N ARG A 124 -14.31 -4.36 -2.33
CA ARG A 124 -14.96 -3.60 -1.25
C ARG A 124 -14.36 -4.02 0.10
N PRO A 125 -13.88 -3.08 0.93
CA PRO A 125 -13.36 -3.44 2.24
C PRO A 125 -14.47 -3.86 3.19
N PRO A 126 -14.20 -4.80 4.11
CA PRO A 126 -15.08 -5.07 5.24
C PRO A 126 -15.02 -3.91 6.25
N LEU A 127 -16.04 -3.84 7.12
CA LEU A 127 -15.95 -3.05 8.35
C LEU A 127 -14.79 -3.57 9.21
N CYS A 128 -14.12 -2.67 9.91
CA CYS A 128 -13.18 -3.06 10.95
C CYS A 128 -13.93 -3.81 12.06
N GLN A 129 -13.34 -4.90 12.56
CA GLN A 129 -13.85 -5.65 13.71
C GLN A 129 -13.28 -5.14 15.02
#